data_AF-A0A503XGG2-F1
#
_entry.id   AF-A0A503XGG2-F1
#
_cell.length_a   1.000
_cell.length_b   1.000
_cell.length_c   1.000
_cell.angle_alpha   90.00
_cell.angle_beta   90.00
_cell.angle_gamma   90.00
#
_symmetry.space_group_name_H-M   'P 1'
#
loop_
_entity.id
_entity.type
_entity.pdbx_description
1 polymer ?
#
loop_
_entity_poly.entity_id
_entity_poly.type
_entity_poly.pdbx_seq_one_letter_code
_entity_poly.pdbx_strand_id
1 'polypeptide(L)'
;MNEQKKSALISRMGTLREYNGGVAPAVMPLVTLEQYFDGAEGEAGLLCNSPDEPDNDTILATFQSIRTRPDVHGVRIAIVQCDDGEWPFSDKVVITTRASEEDVVAWLPSGFEPDETWEGDVDHLPAEQVEVPAGYRKLWLWYD
;
A
#
# COMPACT_ATOMS: atom_id res chain seq x y z
N MET A 1 15.25 -11.17 7.35
CA MET A 1 14.68 -9.84 7.04
C MET A 1 15.78 -8.81 7.22
N ASN A 2 15.79 -7.72 6.44
CA ASN A 2 16.80 -6.67 6.62
C ASN A 2 16.42 -5.71 7.76
N GLU A 3 17.06 -5.86 8.92
CA GLU A 3 16.76 -5.09 10.14
C GLU A 3 16.90 -3.57 9.98
N GLN A 4 17.86 -3.11 9.16
CA GLN A 4 18.05 -1.68 8.92
C GLN A 4 16.87 -1.09 8.13
N LYS A 5 16.40 -1.81 7.10
CA LYS A 5 15.28 -1.38 6.26
C LYS A 5 13.96 -1.47 7.02
N LYS A 6 13.77 -2.53 7.81
CA LYS A 6 12.64 -2.67 8.74
C LYS A 6 12.56 -1.48 9.71
N SER A 7 13.66 -1.17 10.37
CA SER A 7 13.72 -0.04 11.31
C SER A 7 13.42 1.30 10.63
N ALA A 8 13.87 1.49 9.39
CA ALA A 8 13.56 2.68 8.61
C ALA A 8 12.07 2.77 8.23
N LEU A 9 11.45 1.64 7.89
CA LEU A 9 10.02 1.58 7.56
C LEU A 9 9.14 1.80 8.80
N ILE A 10 9.47 1.18 9.93
CA ILE A 10 8.81 1.44 11.23
C ILE A 10 8.93 2.91 11.62
N SER A 11 10.09 3.53 11.39
CA SER A 11 10.28 4.96 11.69
C SER A 11 9.34 5.88 10.88
N ARG A 12 8.84 5.44 9.72
CA ARG A 12 7.85 6.19 8.93
C ARG A 12 6.48 6.26 9.59
N MET A 13 6.14 5.29 10.45
CA MET A 13 4.85 5.23 11.14
C MET A 13 4.65 6.39 12.14
N GLY A 14 5.72 7.08 12.53
CA GLY A 14 5.62 8.31 13.30
C GLY A 14 4.98 8.11 14.68
N THR A 15 3.88 8.82 14.96
CA THR A 15 3.16 8.69 16.24
C THR A 15 2.34 7.41 16.26
N LEU A 16 2.64 6.53 17.22
CA LEU A 16 2.02 5.20 17.33
C LEU A 16 0.90 5.16 18.37
N ARG A 17 -0.02 4.22 18.19
CA ARG A 17 -1.10 3.86 19.13
C ARG A 17 -1.21 2.34 19.19
N GLU A 18 -1.62 1.81 20.33
CA GLU A 18 -1.93 0.37 20.46
C GLU A 18 -3.09 0.00 19.53
N TYR A 19 -2.93 -1.10 18.80
CA TYR A 19 -3.94 -1.61 17.86
C TYR A 19 -3.76 -3.11 17.66
N ASN A 20 -4.81 -3.90 17.87
CA ASN A 20 -4.85 -5.36 17.65
C ASN A 20 -3.67 -6.18 18.24
N GLY A 21 -3.09 -5.73 19.36
CA GLY A 21 -1.94 -6.41 19.99
C GLY A 21 -0.57 -5.98 19.45
N GLY A 22 -0.55 -5.14 18.40
CA GLY A 22 0.61 -4.42 17.90
C GLY A 22 0.44 -2.91 18.01
N VAL A 23 1.00 -2.18 17.04
CA VAL A 23 0.91 -0.73 16.95
C VAL A 23 0.43 -0.27 15.58
N ALA A 24 -0.37 0.79 15.54
CA ALA A 24 -0.78 1.46 14.32
C ALA A 24 -0.33 2.94 14.33
N PRO A 25 -0.02 3.54 13.18
CA PRO A 25 0.28 4.95 13.08
C PRO A 25 -1.00 5.78 13.26
N ALA A 26 -0.88 6.94 13.90
CA ALA A 26 -2.00 7.90 13.99
C ALA A 26 -2.38 8.49 12.62
N VAL A 27 -1.44 8.49 11.68
CA VAL A 27 -1.59 8.88 10.27
C VAL A 27 -0.80 7.87 9.44
N MET A 28 -1.46 7.14 8.55
CA MET A 28 -0.83 6.11 7.72
C MET A 28 0.24 6.73 6.81
N PRO A 29 1.53 6.36 6.92
CA PRO A 29 2.54 6.82 5.99
C PRO A 29 2.29 6.18 4.62
N LEU A 30 2.47 6.97 3.56
CA LEU A 30 2.37 6.53 2.17
C LEU A 30 3.77 6.33 1.62
N VAL A 31 4.22 5.08 1.58
CA VAL A 31 5.59 4.72 1.18
C VAL A 31 5.64 4.26 -0.28
N THR A 32 6.79 4.37 -0.93
CA THR A 32 6.96 3.82 -2.28
C THR A 32 6.98 2.29 -2.26
N LEU A 33 6.75 1.68 -3.42
CA LEU A 33 6.89 0.23 -3.59
C LEU A 33 8.28 -0.25 -3.14
N GLU A 34 9.33 0.49 -3.51
CA GLU A 34 10.70 0.16 -3.12
C GLU A 34 10.89 0.24 -1.60
N GLN A 35 10.34 1.25 -0.93
CA GLN A 35 10.45 1.37 0.52
C GLN A 35 9.73 0.22 1.25
N TYR A 36 8.64 -0.30 0.68
CA TYR A 36 7.84 -1.37 1.28
C TYR A 36 8.39 -2.78 1.04
N PHE A 37 8.89 -3.05 -0.17
CA PHE A 37 9.32 -4.39 -0.55
C PHE A 37 10.83 -4.61 -0.36
N ASP A 38 11.65 -3.56 -0.42
CA ASP A 38 13.10 -3.71 -0.31
C ASP A 38 13.52 -4.08 1.13
N GLY A 39 13.90 -5.33 1.34
CA GLY A 39 14.33 -5.88 2.63
C GLY A 39 13.28 -6.70 3.37
N ALA A 40 12.06 -6.75 2.85
CA ALA A 40 11.05 -7.71 3.27
C ALA A 40 11.51 -9.13 2.90
N GLU A 41 11.49 -10.06 3.85
CA GLU A 41 11.71 -11.48 3.61
C GLU A 41 10.45 -12.23 4.04
N GLY A 42 9.97 -13.19 3.23
CA GLY A 42 8.66 -13.81 3.43
C GLY A 42 7.53 -12.97 2.82
N GLU A 43 6.30 -13.18 3.27
CA GLU A 43 5.14 -12.40 2.81
C GLU A 43 5.13 -11.02 3.45
N ALA A 44 5.09 -9.96 2.64
CA ALA A 44 5.08 -8.57 3.12
C ALA A 44 3.73 -8.17 3.74
N GLY A 45 2.78 -9.09 3.92
CA GLY A 45 1.48 -8.79 4.52
C GLY A 45 0.69 -7.75 3.72
N LEU A 46 0.45 -8.03 2.43
CA LEU A 46 -0.39 -7.28 1.50
C LEU A 46 -1.14 -8.28 0.60
N LEU A 47 -2.32 -7.92 0.10
CA LEU A 47 -3.26 -8.83 -0.59
C LEU A 47 -3.72 -9.99 0.29
N CYS A 48 -4.05 -9.71 1.56
CA CYS A 48 -4.49 -10.73 2.52
C CYS A 48 -5.80 -11.45 2.11
N ASN A 49 -6.57 -10.86 1.20
CA ASN A 49 -7.77 -11.44 0.61
C ASN A 49 -7.49 -12.40 -0.57
N SER A 50 -6.24 -12.45 -1.07
CA SER A 50 -5.92 -13.22 -2.27
C SER A 50 -5.87 -14.73 -1.98
N PRO A 51 -6.66 -15.57 -2.69
CA PRO A 51 -6.60 -17.01 -2.51
C PRO A 51 -5.33 -17.64 -3.10
N ASP A 52 -4.62 -16.89 -3.95
CA ASP A 52 -3.43 -17.36 -4.67
C ASP A 52 -2.13 -17.11 -3.89
N GLU A 53 -2.19 -16.36 -2.78
CA GLU A 53 -1.06 -16.04 -1.89
C GLU A 53 0.22 -15.63 -2.68
N PRO A 54 0.15 -14.58 -3.53
CA PRO A 54 1.25 -14.23 -4.40
C PRO A 54 2.47 -13.75 -3.61
N ASP A 55 3.67 -14.13 -4.07
CA ASP A 55 4.92 -13.68 -3.44
C ASP A 55 5.18 -12.18 -3.64
N ASN A 56 6.03 -11.62 -2.79
CA ASN A 56 6.38 -10.19 -2.81
C ASN A 56 6.90 -9.71 -4.17
N ASP A 57 7.66 -10.54 -4.88
CA ASP A 57 8.24 -10.18 -6.18
C ASP A 57 7.13 -10.03 -7.22
N THR A 58 6.15 -10.94 -7.21
CA THR A 58 4.96 -10.90 -8.06
C THR A 58 4.11 -9.67 -7.75
N ILE A 59 3.88 -9.38 -6.46
CA ILE A 59 3.11 -8.19 -6.05
C ILE A 59 3.81 -6.90 -6.49
N LEU A 60 5.11 -6.80 -6.23
CA LEU A 60 5.94 -5.67 -6.62
C LEU A 60 5.90 -5.46 -8.14
N ALA A 61 6.10 -6.53 -8.92
CA ALA A 61 6.09 -6.47 -10.38
C ALA A 61 4.74 -5.98 -10.93
N THR A 62 3.62 -6.46 -10.38
CA THR A 62 2.27 -6.03 -10.76
C THR A 62 2.08 -4.53 -10.55
N PHE A 63 2.36 -4.02 -9.34
CA PHE A 63 2.16 -2.60 -9.06
C PHE A 63 3.19 -1.69 -9.75
N GLN A 64 4.40 -2.20 -10.02
CA GLN A 64 5.36 -1.50 -10.88
C GLN A 64 4.85 -1.38 -12.32
N SER A 65 4.23 -2.43 -12.87
CA SER A 65 3.60 -2.40 -14.20
C SER A 65 2.51 -1.33 -14.25
N ILE A 66 1.62 -1.29 -13.26
CA ILE A 66 0.58 -0.24 -13.13
C ILE A 66 1.22 1.15 -13.06
N ARG A 67 2.29 1.32 -12.28
CA ARG A 67 3.00 2.61 -12.14
C ARG A 67 3.60 3.12 -13.45
N THR A 68 3.91 2.24 -14.42
CA THR A 68 4.51 2.63 -15.71
C THR A 68 3.50 3.14 -16.74
N ARG A 69 2.20 3.07 -16.43
CA ARG A 69 1.13 3.50 -17.33
C ARG A 69 1.06 5.04 -17.43
N PRO A 70 0.72 5.60 -18.61
CA PRO A 70 0.76 7.06 -18.85
C PRO A 70 -0.30 7.88 -18.11
N ASP A 71 -1.33 7.21 -17.61
CA ASP A 71 -2.42 7.76 -16.80
C ASP A 71 -2.14 7.69 -15.29
N VAL A 72 -1.07 6.99 -14.87
CA VAL A 72 -0.66 6.85 -13.47
C VAL A 72 0.51 7.79 -13.15
N HIS A 73 0.36 8.59 -12.09
CA HIS A 73 1.41 9.45 -11.57
C HIS A 73 2.26 8.75 -10.50
N GLY A 74 1.64 7.89 -9.70
CA GLY A 74 2.34 7.17 -8.65
C GLY A 74 1.52 6.06 -8.04
N VAL A 75 2.23 5.11 -7.44
CA VAL A 75 1.67 4.05 -6.60
C VAL A 75 2.37 4.12 -5.25
N ARG A 76 1.60 4.00 -4.17
CA ARG A 76 2.06 4.01 -2.78
C ARG A 76 1.40 2.88 -2.00
N ILE A 77 2.08 2.43 -0.96
CA ILE A 77 1.56 1.49 0.03
C ILE A 77 1.26 2.26 1.31
N ALA A 78 0.09 2.04 1.92
CA ALA A 78 -0.28 2.68 3.17
C ALA A 78 0.01 1.74 4.34
N ILE A 79 0.98 2.10 5.19
CA ILE A 79 1.32 1.26 6.34
C ILE A 79 0.23 1.39 7.40
N VAL A 80 -0.34 0.26 7.82
CA VAL A 80 -1.53 0.22 8.69
C VAL A 80 -1.19 -0.23 10.10
N GLN A 81 -0.34 -1.23 10.24
CA GLN A 81 0.06 -1.73 11.55
C GLN A 81 1.45 -2.35 11.52
N CYS A 82 2.03 -2.57 12.68
CA CYS A 82 3.24 -3.35 12.87
C CYS A 82 3.12 -4.12 14.18
N ASP A 83 3.28 -5.43 14.11
CA ASP A 83 3.43 -6.25 15.29
C ASP A 83 4.88 -6.18 15.79
N ASP A 84 5.10 -6.53 17.05
CA ASP A 84 6.42 -6.40 17.68
C ASP A 84 7.45 -7.29 16.97
N GLY A 85 8.52 -6.66 16.45
CA GLY A 85 9.60 -7.33 15.75
C GLY A 85 9.34 -7.69 14.28
N GLU A 86 8.12 -7.50 13.78
CA GLU A 86 7.70 -7.91 12.44
C GLU A 86 7.89 -6.81 11.37
N TRP A 87 7.75 -7.21 10.09
CA TRP A 87 7.66 -6.24 8.99
C TRP A 87 6.32 -5.50 9.07
N PRO A 88 6.26 -4.17 8.87
CA PRO A 88 5.01 -3.44 8.86
C PRO A 88 4.02 -3.96 7.82
N PHE A 89 2.78 -4.15 8.24
CA PHE A 89 1.66 -4.67 7.46
C PHE A 89 0.93 -3.56 6.71
N SER A 90 0.38 -3.92 5.55
CA SER A 90 -0.48 -3.05 4.75
C SER A 90 -1.60 -3.84 4.08
N ASP A 91 -2.81 -3.33 4.18
CA ASP A 91 -3.98 -3.82 3.45
C ASP A 91 -4.42 -2.84 2.34
N LYS A 92 -3.63 -1.79 2.08
CA LYS A 92 -4.03 -0.69 1.19
C LYS A 92 -2.96 -0.26 0.21
N VAL A 93 -3.36 -0.14 -1.06
CA VAL A 93 -2.57 0.48 -2.13
C VAL A 93 -3.25 1.77 -2.55
N VAL A 94 -2.47 2.84 -2.71
CA VAL A 94 -2.96 4.14 -3.18
C VAL A 94 -2.35 4.44 -4.54
N ILE A 95 -3.21 4.61 -5.54
CA ILE A 95 -2.82 4.94 -6.90
C ILE A 95 -3.22 6.39 -7.18
N THR A 96 -2.25 7.23 -7.52
CA THR A 96 -2.51 8.57 -8.05
C THR A 96 -2.66 8.47 -9.56
N THR A 97 -3.88 8.62 -10.09
CA THR A 97 -4.21 8.32 -11.50
C THR A 97 -5.24 9.28 -12.10
N ARG A 98 -5.31 9.30 -13.43
CA ARG A 98 -6.38 9.90 -14.23
C ARG A 98 -7.38 8.88 -14.77
N ALA A 99 -7.03 7.59 -14.74
CA ALA A 99 -7.88 6.51 -15.22
C ALA A 99 -9.09 6.29 -14.31
N SER A 100 -10.18 5.72 -14.81
CA SER A 100 -11.34 5.39 -14.00
C SER A 100 -11.03 4.27 -12.99
N GLU A 101 -11.88 4.10 -11.97
CA GLU A 101 -11.82 2.94 -11.08
C GLU A 101 -11.89 1.63 -11.88
N GLU A 102 -12.84 1.52 -12.80
CA GLU A 102 -13.03 0.37 -13.68
C GLU A 102 -11.75 0.05 -14.48
N ASP A 103 -11.10 1.07 -15.05
CA ASP A 103 -9.84 0.89 -15.77
C ASP A 103 -8.76 0.31 -14.85
N VAL A 104 -8.59 0.87 -13.64
CA VAL A 104 -7.56 0.43 -12.71
C VAL A 104 -7.79 -1.01 -12.27
N VAL A 105 -9.03 -1.37 -11.92
CA VAL A 105 -9.40 -2.73 -11.54
C VAL A 105 -9.16 -3.70 -12.70
N ALA A 106 -9.47 -3.31 -13.93
CA ALA A 106 -9.22 -4.13 -15.12
C ALA A 106 -7.74 -4.35 -15.45
N TRP A 107 -6.81 -3.62 -14.83
CA TRP A 107 -5.37 -3.88 -14.98
C TRP A 107 -4.82 -4.90 -14.00
N LEU A 108 -5.56 -5.18 -12.92
CA LEU A 108 -5.17 -6.15 -11.92
C LEU A 108 -5.35 -7.57 -12.48
N PRO A 109 -4.37 -8.46 -12.27
CA PRO A 109 -4.54 -9.86 -12.62
C PRO A 109 -5.58 -10.52 -11.70
N SER A 110 -6.04 -11.71 -12.09
CA SER A 110 -6.84 -12.57 -11.20
C SER A 110 -6.10 -12.78 -9.88
N GLY A 111 -6.83 -12.72 -8.77
CA GLY A 111 -6.29 -12.86 -7.41
C GLY A 111 -5.74 -11.55 -6.82
N PHE A 112 -5.83 -10.42 -7.53
CA PHE A 112 -5.40 -9.10 -7.06
C PHE A 112 -6.58 -8.13 -6.91
N GLU A 113 -7.81 -8.63 -6.97
CA GLU A 113 -9.02 -7.83 -6.86
C GLU A 113 -9.12 -7.21 -5.45
N PRO A 114 -9.34 -5.89 -5.33
CA PRO A 114 -9.64 -5.27 -4.05
C PRO A 114 -11.06 -5.61 -3.61
N ASP A 115 -11.29 -5.70 -2.30
CA ASP A 115 -12.62 -5.84 -1.73
C ASP A 115 -13.43 -4.55 -1.83
N GLU A 116 -12.75 -3.40 -1.70
CA GLU A 116 -13.35 -2.09 -1.85
C GLU A 116 -12.36 -1.08 -2.45
N THR A 117 -12.90 -0.06 -3.12
CA THR A 117 -12.11 1.09 -3.58
C THR A 117 -12.72 2.41 -3.07
N TRP A 118 -11.86 3.41 -2.89
CA TRP A 118 -12.29 4.75 -2.50
C TRP A 118 -11.55 5.84 -3.29
N GLU A 119 -12.24 6.93 -3.63
CA GLU A 119 -11.65 8.06 -4.33
C GLU A 119 -11.35 9.25 -3.40
N GLY A 120 -10.21 9.90 -3.63
CA GLY A 120 -9.81 11.13 -2.93
C GLY A 120 -9.20 10.90 -1.56
N ASP A 121 -9.25 11.94 -0.72
CA ASP A 121 -8.91 11.81 0.70
C ASP A 121 -10.12 11.27 1.44
N VAL A 122 -9.89 10.25 2.27
CA VAL A 122 -10.95 9.51 2.96
C VAL A 122 -10.92 9.87 4.44
N ASP A 123 -11.95 10.54 4.96
CA ASP A 123 -11.98 11.13 6.30
C ASP A 123 -11.65 10.15 7.44
N HIS A 124 -12.06 8.88 7.29
CA HIS A 124 -11.85 7.84 8.28
C HIS A 124 -10.50 7.10 8.13
N LEU A 125 -9.70 7.46 7.12
CA LEU A 125 -8.39 6.89 6.81
C LEU A 125 -7.34 8.01 6.80
N PRO A 126 -6.95 8.55 7.99
CA PRO A 126 -5.95 9.60 8.06
C PRO A 126 -4.63 9.07 7.49
N ALA A 127 -4.15 9.71 6.43
CA ALA A 127 -2.93 9.32 5.73
C ALA A 127 -2.03 10.52 5.42
N GLU A 128 -0.77 10.23 5.18
CA GLU A 128 0.22 11.21 4.76
C GLU A 128 -0.24 11.92 3.49
N GLN A 129 -0.08 13.25 3.50
CA GLN A 129 -0.39 14.07 2.34
C GLN A 129 0.70 13.90 1.28
N VAL A 130 0.29 13.52 0.08
CA VAL A 130 1.15 13.39 -1.09
C VAL A 130 0.66 14.34 -2.17
N GLU A 131 1.59 14.88 -2.96
CA GLU A 131 1.25 15.73 -4.09
C GLU A 131 0.38 14.97 -5.09
N VAL A 132 -0.76 15.56 -5.45
CA VAL A 132 -1.64 15.08 -6.51
C VAL A 132 -1.63 16.14 -7.60
N PRO A 133 -0.99 15.88 -8.76
CA PRO A 133 -0.95 16.85 -9.84
C PRO A 133 -2.35 17.19 -10.35
N ALA A 134 -2.50 18.38 -10.94
CA ALA A 134 -3.78 18.81 -11.50
C ALA A 134 -4.34 17.79 -12.50
N GLY A 135 -5.61 17.43 -12.31
CA GLY A 135 -6.32 16.44 -13.12
C GLY A 135 -6.12 14.98 -12.69
N TYR A 136 -5.23 14.70 -11.73
CA TYR A 136 -5.12 13.39 -11.10
C TYR A 136 -5.98 13.31 -9.84
N ARG A 137 -6.29 12.08 -9.40
CA ARG A 137 -6.93 11.79 -8.12
C ARG A 137 -6.27 10.59 -7.44
N LYS A 138 -6.49 10.45 -6.14
CA LYS A 138 -6.15 9.23 -5.40
C LYS A 138 -7.28 8.21 -5.60
N LEU A 139 -6.90 6.97 -5.88
CA LEU A 139 -7.75 5.80 -5.82
C LEU A 139 -7.12 4.83 -4.83
N TRP A 140 -7.86 4.51 -3.78
CA TRP A 140 -7.49 3.54 -2.75
C TRP A 140 -8.00 2.17 -3.18
N LEU A 141 -7.16 1.16 -3.05
CA LEU A 141 -7.51 -0.25 -3.20
C LEU A 141 -7.33 -0.89 -1.82
N TRP A 142 -8.37 -1.48 -1.28
CA TRP A 142 -8.36 -2.17 0.01
C TRP A 142 -8.52 -3.68 -0.16
N TYR A 143 -7.81 -4.44 0.67
CA TYR A 143 -7.69 -5.90 0.64
C TYR A 143 -7.90 -6.45 2.07
N ASP A 144 -8.89 -7.31 2.32
CA ASP A 144 -9.22 -7.85 3.67
C ASP A 144 -9.07 -9.38 3.82
#